data_AF-A0A0J9TK67-F1
#
_entry.id   AF-A0A0J9TK67-F1
#
_cell.length_a   1.000
_cell.length_b   1.000
_cell.length_c   1.000
_cell.angle_alpha   90.00
_cell.angle_beta   90.00
_cell.angle_gamma   90.00
#
_symmetry.space_group_name_H-M   'P 1'
#
loop_
_entity.id
_entity.type
_entity.pdbx_description
1 polymer ?
#
loop_
_entity_poly.entity_id
_entity_poly.type
_entity_poly.pdbx_seq_one_letter_code
_entity_poly.pdbx_strand_id
1 'polypeptide(L)'
;MDTFLYLESQLNNENEEEPEAGFCNSLDTKSDNDFQLKRTCKSFVKLFKLLKKQCGNECSTDKSKYFEFMNYWLNYKLRSIAKYDYIKTNFYKELQTKYLDSEAHSILYRKIYDIKVDTYKNMYILYKLYKIIDKIKEGTIEYKTGIVEFKTDYNNAFKQCFLETNDNLYNALEQFRKYYEKKVSYIKSCTNGECPTLPQLINKFQ
;
A
#
# COMPACT_ATOMS: atom_id res chain seq x y z
N MET A 1 -13.27 -4.74 5.67
CA MET A 1 -12.00 -4.02 5.49
C MET A 1 -12.16 -3.21 4.23
N ASP A 2 -12.44 -1.92 4.40
CA ASP A 2 -12.46 -0.98 3.27
C ASP A 2 -11.07 -0.97 2.66
N THR A 3 -11.02 -0.82 1.34
CA THR A 3 -9.80 -1.07 0.60
C THR A 3 -8.74 0.00 0.84
N PHE A 4 -7.49 -0.39 0.59
CA PHE A 4 -6.31 0.47 0.56
C PHE A 4 -6.60 1.89 0.03
N LEU A 5 -7.35 1.95 -1.07
CA LEU A 5 -7.63 3.20 -1.77
C LEU A 5 -8.68 4.07 -1.10
N TYR A 6 -9.60 3.49 -0.34
CA TYR A 6 -10.54 4.26 0.45
C TYR A 6 -9.77 5.09 1.50
N LEU A 7 -8.82 4.48 2.20
CA LEU A 7 -7.98 5.18 3.16
C LEU A 7 -7.04 6.18 2.48
N GLU A 8 -6.44 5.83 1.35
CA GLU A 8 -5.63 6.77 0.58
C GLU A 8 -6.45 7.95 0.05
N SER A 9 -7.72 7.75 -0.34
CA SER A 9 -8.60 8.82 -0.82
C SER A 9 -9.04 9.77 0.30
N GLN A 10 -9.21 9.27 1.54
CA GLN A 10 -9.48 10.13 2.71
C GLN A 10 -8.35 11.14 2.98
N LEU A 11 -7.10 10.83 2.59
CA LEU A 11 -5.98 11.77 2.78
C LEU A 11 -6.17 13.09 2.01
N ASN A 12 -6.93 13.08 0.91
CA ASN A 12 -7.17 14.26 0.07
C ASN A 12 -8.37 15.10 0.54
N ASN A 13 -9.24 14.57 1.42
CA ASN A 13 -10.54 15.18 1.72
C ASN A 13 -10.58 16.03 3.01
N GLU A 14 -9.56 16.01 3.87
CA GLU A 14 -9.59 16.80 5.10
C GLU A 14 -8.41 17.79 5.13
N ASN A 15 -8.75 19.07 5.07
CA ASN A 15 -7.86 20.22 5.29
C ASN A 15 -7.46 20.41 6.76
N GLU A 16 -7.80 19.47 7.65
CA GLU A 16 -7.42 19.54 9.06
C GLU A 16 -5.94 19.18 9.22
N GLU A 17 -5.19 20.09 9.82
CA GLU A 17 -3.86 19.81 10.34
C GLU A 17 -3.98 18.77 11.45
N GLU A 18 -3.23 17.68 11.34
CA GLU A 18 -3.16 16.66 12.39
C GLU A 18 -2.20 17.14 13.49
N PRO A 19 -2.65 17.46 14.71
CA PRO A 19 -1.79 18.01 15.75
C PRO A 19 -0.65 17.04 16.13
N GLU A 20 -0.92 15.73 16.16
CA GLU A 20 0.08 14.69 16.40
C GLU A 20 1.14 14.62 15.28
N ALA A 21 0.89 15.22 14.12
CA ALA A 21 1.87 15.33 13.04
C ALA A 21 2.80 16.55 13.18
N GLY A 22 2.67 17.35 14.24
CA GLY A 22 3.47 18.55 14.47
C GLY A 22 4.98 18.29 14.49
N PHE A 23 5.40 17.14 15.02
CA PHE A 23 6.82 16.74 15.04
C PHE A 23 7.41 16.55 13.63
N CYS A 24 6.58 16.31 12.61
CA CYS A 24 7.07 16.20 11.23
C CYS A 24 7.77 17.48 10.77
N ASN A 25 7.42 18.65 11.32
CA ASN A 25 8.08 19.91 11.00
C ASN A 25 9.53 19.98 11.52
N SER A 26 9.87 19.21 12.55
CA SER A 26 11.18 19.20 13.21
C SER A 26 12.10 18.06 12.76
N LEU A 27 11.72 17.28 11.73
CA LEU A 27 12.60 16.28 11.12
C LEU A 27 13.82 16.97 10.49
N ASP A 28 15.01 16.55 10.90
CA ASP A 28 16.27 16.94 10.24
C ASP A 28 16.48 16.07 8.99
N THR A 29 15.86 16.46 7.87
CA THR A 29 15.85 15.60 6.68
C THR A 29 17.16 15.61 5.88
N LYS A 30 18.02 16.61 6.07
CA LYS A 30 19.29 16.82 5.33
C LYS A 30 19.13 16.68 3.82
N SER A 31 18.05 17.22 3.27
CA SER A 31 17.64 17.00 1.89
C SER A 31 17.05 18.27 1.27
N ASP A 32 17.35 18.50 0.00
CA ASP A 32 16.70 19.54 -0.82
C ASP A 32 15.17 19.30 -0.94
N ASN A 33 14.71 18.07 -0.67
CA ASN A 33 13.31 17.67 -0.68
C ASN A 33 12.64 17.79 0.70
N ASP A 34 13.18 18.61 1.62
CA ASP A 34 12.69 18.76 3.00
C ASP A 34 11.17 18.95 3.08
N PHE A 35 10.62 19.88 2.28
CA PHE A 35 9.18 20.14 2.25
C PHE A 35 8.37 18.89 1.88
N GLN A 36 8.80 18.12 0.86
CA GLN A 36 8.10 16.91 0.44
C GLN A 36 8.19 15.83 1.51
N LEU A 37 9.35 15.64 2.13
CA LEU A 37 9.56 14.65 3.20
C LEU A 37 8.69 14.96 4.43
N LYS A 38 8.64 16.23 4.86
CA LYS A 38 7.80 16.67 5.96
C LYS A 38 6.32 16.50 5.64
N ARG A 39 5.90 16.81 4.41
CA ARG A 39 4.53 16.56 3.93
C ARG A 39 4.20 15.07 3.94
N THR A 40 5.09 14.21 3.46
CA THR A 40 4.91 12.75 3.49
C THR A 40 4.79 12.24 4.92
N CYS A 41 5.60 12.75 5.87
CA CYS A 41 5.46 12.43 7.28
C CYS A 41 4.07 12.82 7.83
N LYS A 42 3.58 14.03 7.54
CA LYS A 42 2.26 14.46 8.00
C LYS A 42 1.14 13.57 7.46
N SER A 43 1.18 13.26 6.16
CA SER A 43 0.23 12.34 5.55
C SER A 43 0.31 10.93 6.12
N PHE A 44 1.51 10.46 6.47
CA PHE A 44 1.70 9.16 7.14
C PHE A 44 1.02 9.12 8.52
N VAL A 45 1.23 10.14 9.35
CA VAL A 45 0.62 10.21 10.69
C VAL A 45 -0.90 10.27 10.60
N LYS A 46 -1.43 11.06 9.68
CA LYS A 46 -2.88 11.13 9.42
C LYS A 46 -3.44 9.78 8.96
N LEU A 47 -2.77 9.11 8.01
CA LEU A 47 -3.15 7.77 7.56
C LEU A 47 -3.17 6.77 8.73
N PHE A 48 -2.19 6.86 9.62
CA PHE A 48 -2.11 6.01 10.81
C PHE A 48 -3.32 6.22 11.74
N LYS A 49 -3.71 7.46 11.98
CA LYS A 49 -4.87 7.79 12.83
C LYS A 49 -6.18 7.29 12.21
N LEU A 50 -6.36 7.51 10.90
CA LEU A 50 -7.54 7.01 10.16
C LEU A 50 -7.64 5.49 10.24
N LEU A 51 -6.53 4.79 10.02
CA LEU A 51 -6.44 3.35 10.17
C LEU A 51 -6.82 2.90 11.58
N LYS A 52 -6.21 3.51 12.61
CA LYS A 52 -6.46 3.20 14.02
C LYS A 52 -7.94 3.34 14.38
N LYS A 53 -8.61 4.38 13.87
CA LYS A 53 -10.07 4.57 14.03
C LYS A 53 -10.86 3.43 13.38
N GLN A 54 -10.46 2.98 12.19
CA GLN A 54 -11.19 1.97 11.42
C GLN A 54 -11.04 0.54 11.97
N CYS A 55 -9.84 0.16 12.41
CA CYS A 55 -9.56 -1.20 12.91
C CYS A 55 -9.84 -1.38 14.41
N GLY A 56 -10.03 -0.28 15.17
CA GLY A 56 -10.25 -0.32 16.61
C GLY A 56 -9.17 -1.14 17.34
N ASN A 57 -9.60 -2.09 18.16
CA ASN A 57 -8.71 -2.94 18.97
C ASN A 57 -7.85 -3.91 18.13
N GLU A 58 -8.19 -4.21 16.87
CA GLU A 58 -7.45 -5.15 16.03
C GLU A 58 -6.06 -4.62 15.62
N CYS A 59 -5.89 -3.29 15.57
CA CYS A 59 -4.59 -2.66 15.28
C CYS A 59 -3.56 -2.81 16.40
N SER A 60 -3.96 -3.22 17.60
CA SER A 60 -3.02 -3.44 18.70
C SER A 60 -2.18 -4.71 18.53
N THR A 61 -2.52 -5.57 17.56
CA THR A 61 -1.83 -6.83 17.35
C THR A 61 -0.60 -6.67 16.46
N ASP A 62 0.53 -7.18 16.95
CA ASP A 62 1.85 -7.09 16.29
C ASP A 62 1.91 -7.77 14.90
N LYS A 63 0.88 -8.56 14.56
CA LYS A 63 0.69 -9.32 13.31
C LYS A 63 -0.29 -8.66 12.33
N SER A 64 -0.67 -7.42 12.59
CA SER A 64 -1.68 -6.73 11.82
C SER A 64 -1.18 -6.38 10.40
N LYS A 65 -1.97 -6.77 9.38
CA LYS A 65 -1.78 -6.36 7.97
C LYS A 65 -1.77 -4.84 7.78
N TYR A 66 -2.31 -4.09 8.74
CA TYR A 66 -2.30 -2.63 8.72
C TYR A 66 -0.88 -2.07 8.81
N PHE A 67 0.03 -2.69 9.56
CA PHE A 67 1.42 -2.23 9.66
C PHE A 67 2.21 -2.48 8.38
N GLU A 68 2.00 -3.64 7.75
CA GLU A 68 2.59 -3.95 6.44
C GLU A 68 2.13 -2.95 5.38
N PHE A 69 0.83 -2.63 5.36
CA PHE A 69 0.26 -1.60 4.50
C PHE A 69 0.90 -0.24 4.76
N MET A 70 0.99 0.18 6.02
CA MET A 70 1.57 1.48 6.39
C MET A 70 3.03 1.60 5.96
N ASN A 71 3.80 0.54 6.17
CA ASN A 71 5.18 0.51 5.75
C ASN A 71 5.29 0.59 4.22
N TYR A 72 4.46 -0.16 3.49
CA TYR A 72 4.42 -0.10 2.03
C TYR A 72 4.04 1.29 1.52
N TRP A 73 2.97 1.90 2.06
CA TRP A 73 2.49 3.22 1.62
C TRP A 73 3.59 4.28 1.78
N LEU A 74 4.30 4.27 2.92
CA LEU A 74 5.39 5.21 3.15
C LEU A 74 6.54 4.99 2.15
N ASN A 75 6.93 3.75 1.93
CA ASN A 75 7.95 3.40 0.93
C ASN A 75 7.54 3.86 -0.49
N TYR A 76 6.28 3.65 -0.87
CA TYR A 76 5.73 4.08 -2.15
C TYR A 76 5.83 5.60 -2.34
N LYS A 77 5.46 6.38 -1.31
CA LYS A 77 5.60 7.85 -1.38
C LYS A 77 7.05 8.28 -1.42
N LEU A 78 7.91 7.76 -0.55
CA LEU A 78 9.31 8.17 -0.49
C LEU A 78 10.09 7.81 -1.76
N ARG A 79 9.83 6.66 -2.39
CA ARG A 79 10.50 6.24 -3.63
C ARG A 79 10.18 7.11 -4.84
N SER A 80 9.09 7.89 -4.78
CA SER A 80 8.78 8.92 -5.80
C SER A 80 9.57 10.21 -5.64
N ILE A 81 10.30 10.39 -4.54
CA ILE A 81 11.11 11.57 -4.26
C ILE A 81 12.48 11.44 -4.93
N ALA A 82 12.94 12.52 -5.58
CA ALA A 82 14.26 12.55 -6.19
C ALA A 82 15.37 12.25 -5.17
N LYS A 83 16.41 11.51 -5.59
CA LYS A 83 17.52 11.11 -4.72
C LYS A 83 17.09 10.27 -3.48
N TYR A 84 16.00 9.51 -3.59
CA TYR A 84 15.48 8.62 -2.54
C TYR A 84 16.58 7.81 -1.82
N ASP A 85 17.50 7.19 -2.56
CA ASP A 85 18.53 6.34 -1.98
C ASP A 85 19.48 7.08 -1.02
N TYR A 86 19.66 8.39 -1.21
CA TYR A 86 20.49 9.22 -0.33
C TYR A 86 19.74 9.69 0.93
N ILE A 87 18.42 9.88 0.83
CA ILE A 87 17.62 10.52 1.89
C ILE A 87 16.93 9.50 2.80
N LYS A 88 16.67 8.28 2.32
CA LYS A 88 15.85 7.27 3.01
C LYS A 88 16.38 6.92 4.40
N THR A 89 17.67 6.67 4.54
CA THR A 89 18.27 6.24 5.81
C THR A 89 18.07 7.29 6.89
N ASN A 90 18.35 8.55 6.55
CA ASN A 90 18.19 9.67 7.48
C ASN A 90 16.71 9.90 7.82
N PHE A 91 15.83 9.88 6.82
CA PHE A 91 14.39 10.06 7.02
C PHE A 91 13.80 8.99 7.96
N TYR A 92 14.06 7.70 7.73
CA TYR A 92 13.53 6.64 8.60
C TYR A 92 14.08 6.75 10.03
N LYS A 93 15.35 7.12 10.19
CA LYS A 93 15.96 7.34 11.51
C LYS A 93 15.27 8.48 12.25
N GLU A 94 15.12 9.64 11.62
CA GLU A 94 14.47 10.81 12.23
C GLU A 94 13.01 10.53 12.55
N LEU A 95 12.28 9.91 11.62
CA LEU A 95 10.89 9.51 11.82
C LEU A 95 10.76 8.59 13.03
N GLN A 96 11.56 7.52 13.12
CA GLN A 96 11.52 6.60 14.26
C GLN A 96 11.90 7.30 15.56
N THR A 97 12.93 8.15 15.57
CA THR A 97 13.40 8.84 16.78
C THR A 97 12.35 9.80 17.31
N LYS A 98 11.83 10.69 16.47
CA LYS A 98 10.86 11.70 16.90
C LYS A 98 9.48 11.13 17.21
N TYR A 99 9.12 10.03 16.57
CA TYR A 99 7.81 9.40 16.79
C TYR A 99 7.77 8.59 18.11
N LEU A 100 8.92 8.06 18.55
CA LEU A 100 9.08 7.40 19.86
C LEU A 100 8.90 8.34 21.04
N ASP A 101 9.28 9.61 20.89
CA ASP A 101 9.12 10.62 21.94
C ASP A 101 7.64 10.97 22.22
N SER A 102 6.70 10.47 21.39
CA SER A 102 5.27 10.54 21.67
C SER A 102 4.79 9.25 22.34
N GLU A 103 4.33 9.33 23.60
CA GLU A 103 3.87 8.19 24.43
C GLU A 103 2.80 7.29 23.77
N ALA A 104 2.16 7.73 22.68
CA ALA A 104 1.04 7.03 22.04
C ALA A 104 1.41 5.97 20.98
N HIS A 105 2.70 5.78 20.64
CA HIS A 105 3.05 5.20 19.33
C HIS A 105 4.14 4.11 19.28
N SER A 106 4.52 3.52 20.42
CA SER A 106 5.53 2.44 20.49
C SER A 106 5.28 1.25 19.55
N ILE A 107 4.03 1.02 19.12
CA ILE A 107 3.63 -0.08 18.24
C ILE A 107 4.25 0.04 16.83
N LEU A 108 4.52 1.26 16.34
CA LEU A 108 5.13 1.47 15.01
C LEU A 108 6.66 1.36 15.03
N TYR A 109 7.27 1.37 16.23
CA TYR A 109 8.71 1.21 16.37
C TYR A 109 9.12 -0.14 15.78
N ARG A 110 10.09 -0.12 14.84
CA ARG A 110 10.56 -1.27 14.04
C ARG A 110 9.57 -1.84 13.00
N LYS A 111 8.34 -1.34 12.91
CA LYS A 111 7.38 -1.75 11.85
C LYS A 111 7.49 -0.91 10.58
N ILE A 112 8.11 0.25 10.68
CA ILE A 112 8.32 1.18 9.58
C ILE A 112 9.80 1.20 9.21
N TYR A 113 10.14 0.77 8.00
CA TYR A 113 11.52 0.57 7.53
C TYR A 113 11.63 0.69 6.00
N ASP A 114 12.83 0.93 5.47
CA ASP A 114 13.10 0.85 4.03
C ASP A 114 12.93 -0.60 3.55
N ILE A 115 11.91 -0.84 2.73
CA ILE A 115 11.62 -2.15 2.16
C ILE A 115 12.66 -2.43 1.06
N LYS A 116 13.29 -3.60 1.10
CA LYS A 116 14.22 -4.04 0.05
C LYS A 116 13.59 -3.91 -1.33
N VAL A 117 14.38 -3.47 -2.31
CA VAL A 117 13.91 -3.15 -3.67
C VAL A 117 13.07 -4.27 -4.29
N ASP A 118 13.49 -5.53 -4.17
CA ASP A 118 12.76 -6.65 -4.79
C ASP A 118 11.45 -6.97 -4.05
N THR A 119 11.45 -6.87 -2.72
CA THR A 119 10.21 -6.98 -1.93
C THR A 119 9.24 -5.83 -2.26
N TYR A 120 9.76 -4.62 -2.46
CA TYR A 120 8.96 -3.46 -2.84
C TYR A 120 8.34 -3.65 -4.23
N LYS A 121 9.10 -4.12 -5.22
CA LYS A 121 8.59 -4.43 -6.57
C LYS A 121 7.41 -5.39 -6.50
N ASN A 122 7.54 -6.47 -5.72
CA ASN A 122 6.47 -7.44 -5.51
C ASN A 122 5.21 -6.80 -4.89
N MET A 123 5.38 -5.98 -3.85
CA MET A 123 4.27 -5.27 -3.21
C MET A 123 3.62 -4.25 -4.15
N TYR A 124 4.41 -3.56 -4.98
CA TYR A 124 3.92 -2.59 -5.94
C TYR A 124 3.03 -3.23 -7.01
N ILE A 125 3.40 -4.42 -7.49
CA ILE A 125 2.57 -5.21 -8.40
C ILE A 125 1.20 -5.49 -7.77
N LEU A 126 1.17 -6.00 -6.53
CA LEU A 126 -0.08 -6.27 -5.82
C LEU A 126 -0.91 -4.99 -5.65
N TYR A 127 -0.26 -3.88 -5.27
CA TYR A 127 -0.92 -2.59 -5.13
C TYR A 127 -1.61 -2.15 -6.43
N LYS A 128 -0.94 -2.28 -7.59
CA LYS A 128 -1.57 -1.98 -8.88
C LYS A 128 -2.83 -2.81 -9.13
N LEU A 129 -2.78 -4.11 -8.82
CA LEU A 129 -3.91 -5.01 -9.00
C LEU A 129 -5.11 -4.62 -8.12
N TYR A 130 -4.89 -4.35 -6.83
CA TYR A 130 -5.94 -3.82 -5.95
C TYR A 130 -6.46 -2.47 -6.46
N LYS A 131 -5.55 -1.61 -6.91
CA LYS A 131 -5.87 -0.25 -7.37
C LYS A 131 -6.84 -0.24 -8.54
N ILE A 132 -6.62 -1.11 -9.52
CA ILE A 132 -7.50 -1.19 -10.70
C ILE A 132 -8.88 -1.71 -10.31
N ILE A 133 -8.97 -2.73 -9.45
CA ILE A 133 -10.26 -3.27 -8.99
C ILE A 133 -11.11 -2.20 -8.33
N ASP A 134 -10.51 -1.40 -7.44
CA ASP A 134 -11.27 -0.37 -6.74
C ASP A 134 -11.65 0.79 -7.64
N LYS A 135 -10.78 1.19 -8.58
CA LYS A 135 -11.17 2.16 -9.61
C LYS A 135 -12.42 1.71 -10.39
N ILE A 136 -12.49 0.42 -10.70
CA ILE A 136 -13.66 -0.17 -11.37
C ILE A 136 -14.90 -0.12 -10.45
N LYS A 137 -14.76 -0.47 -9.17
CA LYS A 137 -15.86 -0.42 -8.19
C LYS A 137 -16.40 1.00 -8.00
N GLU A 138 -15.50 1.97 -7.94
CA GLU A 138 -15.82 3.39 -7.77
C GLU A 138 -16.32 4.05 -9.06
N GLY A 139 -16.18 3.36 -10.20
CA GLY A 139 -16.54 3.90 -11.51
C GLY A 139 -15.60 5.00 -12.02
N THR A 140 -14.38 5.11 -11.45
CA THR A 140 -13.37 6.07 -11.87
C THR A 140 -12.59 5.64 -13.12
N ILE A 141 -12.78 4.38 -13.55
CA ILE A 141 -12.33 3.87 -14.83
C ILE A 141 -13.48 3.06 -15.47
N GLU A 142 -13.59 3.12 -16.80
CA GLU A 142 -14.50 2.24 -17.52
C GLU A 142 -14.15 0.78 -17.27
N TYR A 143 -15.16 -0.04 -17.00
CA TYR A 143 -15.01 -1.46 -16.73
C TYR A 143 -14.15 -2.19 -17.78
N LYS A 144 -14.43 -2.00 -19.07
CA LYS A 144 -13.71 -2.68 -20.17
C LYS A 144 -12.22 -2.35 -20.15
N THR A 145 -11.90 -1.06 -20.01
CA THR A 145 -10.52 -0.57 -19.93
C THR A 145 -9.82 -1.10 -18.69
N GLY A 146 -10.45 -0.99 -17.52
CA GLY A 146 -9.88 -1.46 -16.26
C GLY A 146 -9.63 -2.97 -16.25
N ILE A 147 -10.53 -3.78 -16.80
CA ILE A 147 -10.34 -5.23 -16.88
C ILE A 147 -9.20 -5.63 -17.82
N VAL A 148 -9.03 -4.93 -18.94
CA VAL A 148 -7.89 -5.17 -19.83
C VAL A 148 -6.56 -4.85 -19.13
N GLU A 149 -6.49 -3.71 -18.44
CA GLU A 149 -5.32 -3.31 -17.64
C GLU A 149 -5.02 -4.35 -16.55
N PHE A 150 -6.06 -4.73 -15.80
CA PHE A 150 -5.98 -5.72 -14.73
C PHE A 150 -5.44 -7.08 -15.20
N LYS A 151 -6.01 -7.63 -16.29
CA LYS A 151 -5.55 -8.91 -16.87
C LYS A 151 -4.10 -8.83 -17.30
N THR A 152 -3.71 -7.73 -17.93
CA THR A 152 -2.34 -7.53 -18.42
C THR A 152 -1.36 -7.52 -17.26
N ASP A 153 -1.63 -6.72 -16.23
CA ASP A 153 -0.79 -6.62 -15.04
C ASP A 153 -0.71 -7.97 -14.28
N TYR A 154 -1.84 -8.65 -14.10
CA TYR A 154 -1.87 -9.95 -13.41
C TYR A 154 -1.06 -11.00 -14.15
N ASN A 155 -1.24 -11.11 -15.48
CA ASN A 155 -0.53 -12.09 -16.29
C ASN A 155 0.98 -11.81 -16.34
N ASN A 156 1.39 -10.55 -16.37
CA ASN A 156 2.80 -10.17 -16.32
C ASN A 156 3.43 -10.53 -14.97
N ALA A 157 2.74 -10.21 -13.87
CA ALA A 157 3.16 -10.60 -12.53
C ALA A 157 3.29 -12.13 -12.39
N PHE A 158 2.32 -12.86 -12.94
CA PHE A 158 2.32 -14.32 -12.92
C PHE A 158 3.52 -14.89 -13.68
N LYS A 159 3.81 -14.40 -14.90
CA LYS A 159 5.02 -14.79 -15.65
C LYS A 159 6.30 -14.53 -14.86
N GLN A 160 6.37 -13.39 -14.17
CA GLN A 160 7.53 -13.04 -13.35
C GLN A 160 7.79 -14.05 -12.22
N CYS A 161 6.74 -14.60 -11.59
CA CYS A 161 6.90 -15.65 -10.57
C CYS A 161 7.69 -16.86 -11.08
N PHE A 162 7.45 -17.30 -12.32
CA PHE A 162 8.14 -18.44 -12.91
C PHE A 162 9.56 -18.10 -13.35
N LEU A 163 9.75 -16.93 -13.97
CA LEU A 163 11.05 -16.52 -14.49
C LEU A 163 12.05 -16.22 -13.38
N GLU A 164 11.60 -15.59 -12.29
CA GLU A 164 12.46 -15.17 -11.17
C GLU A 164 12.46 -16.16 -10.00
N THR A 165 11.73 -17.28 -10.10
CA THR A 165 11.54 -18.25 -9.01
C THR A 165 11.12 -17.56 -7.70
N ASN A 166 10.21 -16.59 -7.81
CA ASN A 166 9.84 -15.69 -6.72
C ASN A 166 8.63 -16.24 -5.95
N ASP A 167 8.88 -17.22 -5.08
CA ASP A 167 7.84 -17.87 -4.27
C ASP A 167 7.02 -16.88 -3.43
N ASN A 168 7.63 -15.78 -2.99
CA ASN A 168 6.94 -14.75 -2.23
C ASN A 168 5.90 -14.00 -3.08
N LEU A 169 6.26 -13.62 -4.31
CA LEU A 169 5.31 -12.99 -5.24
C LEU A 169 4.19 -13.96 -5.61
N TYR A 170 4.55 -15.23 -5.87
CA TYR A 170 3.58 -16.28 -6.18
C TYR A 170 2.55 -16.44 -5.06
N ASN A 171 3.01 -16.64 -3.82
CA ASN A 171 2.14 -16.78 -2.66
C ASN A 171 1.23 -15.56 -2.44
N ALA A 172 1.74 -14.36 -2.73
CA ALA A 172 0.96 -13.14 -2.61
C ALA A 172 -0.10 -12.99 -3.71
N LEU A 173 0.23 -13.34 -4.96
CA LEU A 173 -0.72 -13.40 -6.07
C LEU A 173 -1.82 -14.44 -5.82
N GLU A 174 -1.47 -15.57 -5.19
CA GLU A 174 -2.44 -16.58 -4.78
C GLU A 174 -3.44 -16.07 -3.72
N GLN A 175 -2.94 -15.34 -2.71
CA GLN A 175 -3.82 -14.69 -1.74
C GLN A 175 -4.71 -13.63 -2.38
N PHE A 176 -4.13 -12.84 -3.30
CA PHE A 176 -4.87 -11.85 -4.07
C PHE A 176 -5.98 -12.48 -4.90
N ARG A 177 -5.69 -13.57 -5.63
CA ARG A 177 -6.66 -14.32 -6.42
C ARG A 177 -7.83 -14.79 -5.55
N LYS A 178 -7.55 -15.41 -4.40
CA LYS A 178 -8.58 -15.84 -3.45
C LYS A 178 -9.42 -14.67 -2.93
N TYR A 179 -8.80 -13.51 -2.70
CA TYR A 179 -9.53 -12.30 -2.34
C TYR A 179 -10.44 -11.82 -3.48
N TYR A 180 -9.92 -11.76 -4.70
CA TYR A 180 -10.65 -11.34 -5.89
C TYR A 180 -11.87 -12.22 -6.15
N GLU A 181 -11.69 -13.54 -6.20
CA GLU A 181 -12.76 -14.51 -6.44
C GLU A 181 -13.89 -14.39 -5.40
N LYS A 182 -13.56 -14.10 -4.13
CA LYS A 182 -14.56 -13.85 -3.09
C LYS A 182 -15.27 -12.50 -3.22
N LYS A 183 -14.66 -11.52 -3.88
CA LYS A 183 -15.12 -10.13 -3.91
C LYS A 183 -15.69 -9.67 -5.23
N VAL A 184 -15.42 -10.41 -6.31
CA VAL A 184 -15.80 -10.06 -7.68
C VAL A 184 -17.31 -9.93 -7.85
N SER A 185 -18.11 -10.73 -7.14
CA SER A 185 -19.58 -10.67 -7.15
C SER A 185 -20.16 -9.39 -6.55
N TYR A 186 -19.39 -8.65 -5.74
CA TYR A 186 -19.83 -7.37 -5.15
C TYR A 186 -19.45 -6.15 -5.99
N ILE A 187 -18.75 -6.34 -7.11
CA ILE A 187 -18.44 -5.25 -8.04
C ILE A 187 -19.73 -4.96 -8.82
N LYS A 188 -20.34 -3.79 -8.62
CA LYS A 188 -21.66 -3.45 -9.23
C LYS A 188 -21.68 -3.60 -10.75
N SER A 189 -20.57 -3.29 -11.43
CA SER A 189 -20.41 -3.42 -12.88
C SER A 189 -20.30 -4.87 -13.37
N CYS A 190 -20.35 -5.84 -12.45
CA CYS A 190 -20.07 -7.25 -12.65
C CYS A 190 -21.36 -8.11 -12.55
N THR A 191 -22.54 -7.48 -12.53
CA THR A 191 -23.86 -8.08 -12.30
C THR A 191 -24.41 -8.93 -13.46
N ASN A 192 -23.79 -8.90 -14.65
CA ASN A 192 -24.26 -9.64 -15.83
C ASN A 192 -23.30 -10.74 -16.30
N GLY A 193 -22.40 -11.23 -15.44
CA GLY A 193 -21.50 -12.36 -15.77
C GLY A 193 -20.29 -12.02 -16.64
N GLU A 194 -20.02 -10.75 -16.91
CA GLU A 194 -18.86 -10.30 -17.72
C GLU A 194 -17.57 -10.14 -16.92
N CYS A 195 -17.56 -10.47 -15.61
CA CYS A 195 -16.35 -10.43 -14.78
C CYS A 195 -15.25 -11.30 -15.39
N PRO A 196 -14.01 -10.82 -15.51
CA PRO A 196 -12.96 -11.71 -15.93
C PRO A 196 -12.76 -12.77 -14.87
N THR A 197 -12.87 -14.02 -15.30
CA THR A 197 -12.20 -15.09 -14.59
C THR A 197 -10.71 -14.78 -14.61
N LEU A 198 -10.11 -14.66 -13.42
CA LEU A 198 -8.66 -14.72 -13.32
C LEU A 198 -8.25 -16.07 -13.93
N PRO A 199 -7.13 -16.13 -14.68
CA PRO A 199 -6.65 -17.39 -15.22
C PRO A 199 -6.67 -18.43 -14.10
N GLN A 200 -7.31 -19.57 -14.34
CA GLN A 200 -7.15 -20.70 -13.44
C GLN A 200 -5.66 -21.00 -13.41
N LEU A 201 -5.10 -21.15 -12.22
CA LEU A 201 -3.82 -21.83 -12.04
C LEU A 201 -3.94 -23.17 -12.74
N ILE A 202 -3.40 -23.27 -13.95
CA ILE A 202 -3.06 -24.56 -14.49
C ILE A 202 -1.88 -24.97 -13.61
N ASN A 203 -2.19 -25.77 -12.58
CA ASN A 203 -1.18 -26.48 -11.81
C ASN A 203 -0.15 -27.00 -12.80
N LYS A 204 1.13 -26.67 -12.53
CA LYS A 204 2.35 -27.27 -13.06
C LYS A 204 2.18 -28.02 -14.38
N PHE A 205 2.81 -27.51 -15.44
CA PHE A 205 3.22 -28.31 -16.59
C PHE A 205 3.49 -29.77 -16.16
N GLN A 206 2.59 -30.67 -16.57
CA GLN A 206 2.92 -32.07 -16.84
C GLN A 206 3.69 -32.11 -18.15
#